data_AF-A0A1I2H4C9-F1
#
_entry.id   AF-A0A1I2H4C9-F1
#
_cell.length_a   1.000
_cell.length_b   1.000
_cell.length_c   1.000
_cell.angle_alpha   90.00
_cell.angle_beta   90.00
_cell.angle_gamma   90.00
#
_symmetry.space_group_name_H-M   'P 1'
#
loop_
_entity.id
_entity.type
_entity.pdbx_description
1 polymer ?
#
loop_
_entity_poly.entity_id
_entity_poly.type
_entity_poly.pdbx_seq_one_letter_code
_entity_poly.pdbx_strand_id
1 'polypeptide(L)'
;MRAPLLVLTLAACSRPSAPAGTSPEPTPAATPAPAGADVLETSAGRLEIHPVHHGTLYFTIGDKVVWVDPWSKADLTGPKADLVLVTDIHPDHFDAAAIATVRKDDAQVVAPAVVAEKLAGAVVLANGESRDLGFVRVEAVPMYNLKRGPEEGKLFHDKGRGNGYVLTVGDRRVYLSGDTECTPEMKALRDIDVAFVCMNLPYTMTPAEAAECVAAFKPRVLYPYHYRDSDLDELDAGLAGIGVEVRRRDWY
;
A
#
# COMPACT_ATOMS: atom_id res chain seq x y z
N MET A 1 -76.59 -12.40 58.26
CA MET A 1 -75.51 -11.86 57.42
C MET A 1 -74.21 -12.56 57.77
N ARG A 2 -73.74 -13.48 56.92
CA ARG A 2 -72.44 -14.15 57.00
C ARG A 2 -71.87 -14.15 55.58
N ALA A 3 -70.69 -13.56 55.39
CA ALA A 3 -69.98 -13.54 54.13
C ALA A 3 -69.12 -14.82 53.99
N PRO A 4 -68.99 -15.43 52.81
CA PRO A 4 -68.08 -16.54 52.59
C PRO A 4 -66.68 -16.05 52.16
N LEU A 5 -65.68 -16.80 52.60
CA LEU A 5 -64.25 -16.62 52.34
C LEU A 5 -63.91 -17.20 50.95
N LEU A 6 -63.37 -16.38 50.05
CA LEU A 6 -62.90 -16.82 48.73
C LEU A 6 -61.39 -17.12 48.80
N VAL A 7 -61.01 -18.37 48.58
CA VAL A 7 -59.61 -18.82 48.52
C VAL A 7 -59.10 -18.65 47.09
N LEU A 8 -58.08 -17.81 46.92
CA LEU A 8 -57.41 -17.57 45.65
C LEU A 8 -56.21 -18.53 45.53
N THR A 9 -56.25 -19.47 44.58
CA THR A 9 -55.10 -20.32 44.23
C THR A 9 -54.33 -19.67 43.08
N LEU A 10 -53.09 -19.23 43.32
CA LEU A 10 -52.18 -18.80 42.27
C LEU A 10 -51.55 -20.04 41.60
N ALA A 11 -51.85 -20.25 40.32
CA ALA A 11 -51.11 -21.17 39.46
C ALA A 11 -49.87 -20.45 38.91
N ALA A 12 -48.68 -20.96 39.22
CA ALA A 12 -47.42 -20.45 38.68
C ALA A 12 -47.15 -21.07 37.29
N CYS A 13 -47.14 -20.24 36.24
CA CYS A 13 -46.66 -20.62 34.92
C CYS A 13 -45.13 -20.57 34.89
N SER A 14 -44.47 -21.73 34.85
CA SER A 14 -43.03 -21.86 34.62
C SER A 14 -42.69 -21.67 33.13
N ARG A 15 -41.84 -20.68 32.82
CA ARG A 15 -41.26 -20.47 31.47
C ARG A 15 -40.07 -21.41 31.25
N PRO A 16 -39.89 -22.00 30.05
CA PRO A 16 -38.67 -22.75 29.72
C PRO A 16 -37.48 -21.80 29.51
N SER A 17 -36.30 -22.19 29.99
CA SER A 17 -35.05 -21.44 29.85
C SER A 17 -34.49 -21.57 28.43
N ALA A 18 -34.04 -20.46 27.84
CA ALA A 18 -33.28 -20.45 26.59
C ALA A 18 -31.92 -21.14 26.77
N PRO A 19 -31.38 -21.83 25.74
CA PRO A 19 -30.03 -22.37 25.78
C PRO A 19 -29.01 -21.22 25.78
N ALA A 20 -27.98 -21.35 26.61
CA ALA A 20 -26.87 -20.42 26.68
C ALA A 20 -26.12 -20.40 25.34
N GLY A 21 -26.17 -19.26 24.63
CA GLY A 21 -25.31 -19.01 23.50
C GLY A 21 -23.87 -18.89 23.98
N THR A 22 -22.97 -19.68 23.40
CA THR A 22 -21.53 -19.52 23.60
C THR A 22 -21.11 -18.22 22.91
N SER A 23 -20.71 -17.23 23.70
CA SER A 23 -20.04 -16.03 23.20
C SER A 23 -18.79 -16.45 22.41
N PRO A 24 -18.53 -15.86 21.23
CA PRO A 24 -17.29 -16.12 20.51
C PRO A 24 -16.12 -15.68 21.39
N GLU A 25 -15.13 -16.57 21.49
CA GLU A 25 -13.90 -16.34 22.22
C GLU A 25 -13.15 -15.15 21.58
N PRO A 26 -12.64 -14.18 22.35
CA PRO A 26 -11.90 -13.06 21.79
C PRO A 26 -10.64 -13.57 21.10
N THR A 27 -10.48 -13.22 19.81
CA THR A 27 -9.25 -13.47 19.06
C THR A 27 -8.06 -12.91 19.83
N PRO A 28 -6.96 -13.66 20.02
CA PRO A 28 -5.78 -13.14 20.70
C PRO A 28 -5.28 -11.89 19.98
N ALA A 29 -5.04 -10.81 20.72
CA ALA A 29 -4.42 -9.62 20.18
C ALA A 29 -3.05 -10.01 19.59
N ALA A 30 -2.83 -9.69 18.31
CA ALA A 30 -1.56 -9.96 17.64
C ALA A 30 -0.42 -9.29 18.41
N THR A 31 0.65 -10.05 18.67
CA THR A 31 1.86 -9.51 19.28
C THR A 31 2.43 -8.44 18.34
N PRO A 32 2.71 -7.22 18.80
CA PRO A 32 3.24 -6.18 17.92
C PRO A 32 4.57 -6.65 17.32
N ALA A 33 4.69 -6.51 16.00
CA ALA A 33 5.95 -6.80 15.31
C ALA A 33 7.09 -5.98 15.94
N PRO A 34 8.30 -6.56 16.06
CA PRO A 34 9.43 -5.83 16.63
C PRO A 34 9.75 -4.57 15.83
N ALA A 35 10.22 -3.53 16.51
CA ALA A 35 10.64 -2.28 15.86
C ALA A 35 11.67 -2.58 14.76
N GLY A 36 11.49 -1.96 13.59
CA GLY A 36 12.32 -2.22 12.40
C GLY A 36 11.94 -3.46 11.60
N ALA A 37 10.96 -4.27 12.01
CA ALA A 37 10.46 -5.38 11.19
C ALA A 37 9.65 -4.88 10.00
N ASP A 38 9.81 -5.54 8.85
CA ASP A 38 9.08 -5.28 7.60
C ASP A 38 7.67 -5.89 7.64
N VAL A 39 6.98 -5.66 8.76
CA VAL A 39 5.70 -6.25 9.09
C VAL A 39 4.84 -5.21 9.80
N LEU A 40 3.60 -5.08 9.36
CA LEU A 40 2.59 -4.24 9.99
C LEU A 40 1.39 -5.11 10.37
N GLU A 41 1.00 -5.00 11.63
CA GLU A 41 -0.30 -5.51 12.07
C GLU A 41 -1.40 -4.59 11.57
N THR A 42 -2.39 -5.15 10.89
CA THR A 42 -3.58 -4.44 10.42
C THR A 42 -4.85 -5.12 10.93
N SER A 43 -5.97 -4.41 10.92
CA SER A 43 -7.28 -4.99 11.22
C SER A 43 -7.74 -6.07 10.23
N ALA A 44 -7.10 -6.16 9.06
CA ALA A 44 -7.35 -7.19 8.04
C ALA A 44 -6.32 -8.33 8.06
N GLY A 45 -5.43 -8.36 9.06
CA GLY A 45 -4.37 -9.35 9.19
C GLY A 45 -2.97 -8.76 8.98
N ARG A 46 -1.97 -9.63 9.00
CA ARG A 46 -0.56 -9.24 8.91
C ARG A 46 -0.22 -8.78 7.49
N LEU A 47 0.34 -7.59 7.35
CA LEU A 47 0.91 -7.04 6.14
C LEU A 47 2.43 -7.16 6.19
N GLU A 48 3.02 -7.98 5.34
CA GLU A 48 4.46 -8.15 5.22
C GLU A 48 4.98 -7.41 3.99
N ILE A 49 6.14 -6.79 4.13
CA ILE A 49 6.80 -6.00 3.10
C ILE A 49 8.05 -6.74 2.66
N HIS A 50 8.21 -6.94 1.35
CA HIS A 50 9.35 -7.62 0.77
C HIS A 50 9.98 -6.73 -0.30
N PRO A 51 10.99 -5.91 0.07
CA PRO A 51 11.84 -5.22 -0.90
C PRO A 51 12.51 -6.24 -1.82
N VAL A 52 12.61 -5.93 -3.11
CA VAL A 52 13.26 -6.82 -4.08
C VAL A 52 14.40 -6.10 -4.79
N HIS A 53 14.10 -5.10 -5.62
CA HIS A 53 15.11 -4.40 -6.38
C HIS A 53 14.55 -3.10 -6.97
N HIS A 54 15.30 -2.01 -6.91
CA HIS A 54 14.92 -0.73 -7.52
C HIS A 54 13.53 -0.22 -7.08
N GLY A 55 12.51 -0.30 -7.95
CA GLY A 55 11.10 -0.01 -7.65
C GLY A 55 10.24 -1.26 -7.42
N THR A 56 10.79 -2.46 -7.61
CA THR A 56 10.12 -3.75 -7.45
C THR A 56 10.06 -4.16 -5.99
N LEU A 57 8.87 -4.48 -5.53
CA LEU A 57 8.62 -5.12 -4.23
C LEU A 57 7.36 -5.97 -4.29
N TYR A 58 7.11 -6.74 -3.25
CA TYR A 58 5.79 -7.34 -3.04
C TYR A 58 5.36 -7.28 -1.58
N PHE A 59 4.05 -7.41 -1.39
CA PHE A 59 3.42 -7.51 -0.08
C PHE A 59 2.76 -8.86 0.08
N THR A 60 2.79 -9.41 1.30
CA THR A 60 1.91 -10.51 1.70
C THR A 60 0.87 -9.97 2.68
N ILE A 61 -0.40 -10.18 2.36
CA ILE A 61 -1.57 -9.74 3.14
C ILE A 61 -2.38 -10.99 3.46
N GLY A 62 -2.14 -11.59 4.63
CA GLY A 62 -2.70 -12.90 4.94
C GLY A 62 -2.23 -13.96 3.93
N ASP A 63 -3.15 -14.54 3.14
CA ASP A 63 -2.87 -15.50 2.08
C ASP A 63 -2.76 -14.87 0.68
N LYS A 64 -2.87 -13.54 0.58
CA LYS A 64 -2.84 -12.78 -0.68
C LYS A 64 -1.49 -12.13 -0.92
N VAL A 65 -1.11 -12.03 -2.19
CA VAL A 65 0.16 -11.41 -2.61
C VAL A 65 -0.09 -10.27 -3.59
N VAL A 66 0.53 -9.12 -3.33
CA VAL A 66 0.53 -7.95 -4.22
C VAL A 66 1.94 -7.69 -4.71
N TRP A 67 2.20 -7.84 -6.00
CA TRP A 67 3.47 -7.42 -6.61
C TRP A 67 3.35 -5.99 -7.14
N VAL A 68 4.42 -5.21 -7.01
CA VAL A 68 4.51 -3.84 -7.51
C VAL A 68 5.69 -3.77 -8.47
N ASP A 69 5.43 -3.25 -9.68
CA ASP A 69 6.44 -2.98 -10.70
C ASP A 69 7.46 -4.12 -10.89
N PRO A 70 7.01 -5.38 -11.12
CA PRO A 70 7.93 -6.50 -11.31
C PRO A 70 8.79 -6.26 -12.55
N TRP A 71 10.11 -6.37 -12.38
CA TRP A 71 11.09 -6.15 -13.44
C TRP A 71 11.99 -7.37 -13.63
N SER A 72 12.26 -7.80 -14.86
CA SER A 72 13.03 -9.03 -15.13
C SER A 72 14.50 -8.99 -14.69
N LYS A 73 15.01 -7.82 -14.29
CA LYS A 73 16.35 -7.70 -13.68
C LYS A 73 16.35 -7.92 -12.16
N ALA A 74 15.18 -8.05 -11.55
CA ALA A 74 15.01 -8.33 -10.13
C ALA A 74 14.92 -9.84 -9.85
N ASP A 75 15.03 -10.24 -8.58
CA ASP A 75 14.73 -11.60 -8.16
C ASP A 75 13.20 -11.81 -8.08
N LEU A 76 12.65 -12.55 -9.04
CA LEU A 76 11.22 -12.82 -9.16
C LEU A 76 10.80 -14.19 -8.58
N THR A 77 11.59 -14.76 -7.67
CA THR A 77 11.33 -16.10 -7.08
C THR A 77 10.29 -16.12 -5.95
N GLY A 78 9.74 -14.96 -5.58
CA GLY A 78 8.70 -14.85 -4.56
C GLY A 78 7.36 -15.52 -4.94
N PRO A 79 6.38 -15.50 -4.02
CA PRO A 79 5.10 -16.17 -4.23
C PRO A 79 4.29 -15.51 -5.35
N LYS A 80 3.41 -16.30 -5.99
CA LYS A 80 2.59 -15.83 -7.10
C LYS A 80 1.58 -14.76 -6.65
N ALA A 81 1.45 -13.70 -7.43
CA ALA A 81 0.62 -12.53 -7.17
C ALA A 81 -0.88 -12.84 -7.35
N ASP A 82 -1.71 -12.41 -6.41
CA ASP A 82 -3.16 -12.24 -6.59
C ASP A 82 -3.49 -10.90 -7.26
N LEU A 83 -2.59 -9.92 -7.12
CA LEU A 83 -2.67 -8.59 -7.71
C LEU A 83 -1.28 -8.13 -8.16
N VAL A 84 -1.19 -7.55 -9.34
CA VAL A 84 0.00 -6.81 -9.80
C VAL A 84 -0.37 -5.35 -9.97
N LEU A 85 0.43 -4.45 -9.41
CA LEU A 85 0.35 -3.01 -9.61
C LEU A 85 1.48 -2.57 -10.54
N VAL A 86 1.16 -1.74 -11.53
CA VAL A 86 2.14 -1.12 -12.43
C VAL A 86 1.99 0.39 -12.38
N THR A 87 3.04 1.11 -12.02
CA THR A 87 2.99 2.56 -11.80
C THR A 87 3.13 3.37 -13.09
N ASP A 88 4.02 2.99 -14.00
CA ASP A 88 4.27 3.71 -15.26
C ASP A 88 4.69 2.77 -16.40
N ILE A 89 4.74 3.30 -17.63
CA ILE A 89 5.11 2.56 -18.84
C ILE A 89 6.63 2.34 -18.98
N HIS A 90 7.45 3.00 -18.17
CA HIS A 90 8.90 2.88 -18.30
C HIS A 90 9.39 1.43 -18.04
N PRO A 91 10.44 0.96 -18.73
CA PRO A 91 10.80 -0.46 -18.76
C PRO A 91 11.23 -1.08 -17.43
N ASP A 92 11.64 -0.26 -16.47
CA ASP A 92 11.98 -0.63 -15.10
C ASP A 92 10.77 -0.69 -14.16
N HIS A 93 9.57 -0.36 -14.66
CA HIS A 93 8.29 -0.49 -13.95
C HIS A 93 7.29 -1.39 -14.70
N PHE A 94 7.24 -1.28 -16.02
CA PHE A 94 6.43 -2.13 -16.90
C PHE A 94 7.29 -3.13 -17.68
N ASP A 95 7.26 -4.38 -17.21
CA ASP A 95 7.85 -5.51 -17.90
C ASP A 95 6.84 -6.65 -18.01
N ALA A 96 6.25 -6.82 -19.20
CA ALA A 96 5.22 -7.82 -19.45
C ALA A 96 5.69 -9.26 -19.16
N ALA A 97 6.97 -9.57 -19.34
CA ALA A 97 7.51 -10.90 -19.06
C ALA A 97 7.64 -11.13 -17.55
N ALA A 98 8.07 -10.11 -16.81
CA ALA A 98 8.13 -10.16 -15.35
C ALA A 98 6.73 -10.26 -14.73
N ILE A 99 5.76 -9.47 -15.22
CA ILE A 99 4.35 -9.55 -14.81
C ILE A 99 3.80 -10.97 -15.03
N ALA A 100 4.04 -11.57 -16.20
CA ALA A 100 3.64 -12.94 -16.49
C ALA A 100 4.35 -13.97 -15.58
N THR A 101 5.59 -13.70 -15.20
CA THR A 101 6.38 -14.55 -14.31
C THR A 101 5.82 -14.55 -12.89
N VAL A 102 5.38 -13.42 -12.35
CA VAL A 102 4.94 -13.35 -10.94
C VAL A 102 3.45 -13.59 -10.75
N ARG A 103 2.60 -13.36 -11.75
CA ARG A 103 1.13 -13.40 -11.55
C ARG A 103 0.55 -14.82 -11.48
N LYS A 104 -0.53 -15.01 -10.73
CA LYS A 104 -1.46 -16.15 -10.91
C LYS A 104 -2.28 -15.97 -12.19
N ASP A 105 -2.88 -17.05 -12.68
CA ASP A 105 -3.68 -17.03 -13.91
C ASP A 105 -4.92 -16.13 -13.80
N ASP A 106 -5.51 -16.03 -12.61
CA ASP A 106 -6.68 -15.22 -12.27
C ASP A 106 -6.33 -13.87 -11.64
N ALA A 107 -5.04 -13.54 -11.55
CA ALA A 107 -4.58 -12.30 -10.95
C ALA A 107 -5.00 -11.07 -11.77
N GLN A 108 -5.47 -10.03 -11.08
CA GLN A 108 -5.71 -8.74 -11.71
C GLN A 108 -4.40 -7.97 -11.86
N VAL A 109 -4.24 -7.26 -12.97
CA VAL A 109 -3.19 -6.25 -13.14
C VAL A 109 -3.85 -4.89 -13.12
N VAL A 110 -3.52 -4.03 -12.16
CA VAL A 110 -4.00 -2.65 -12.07
C VAL A 110 -2.89 -1.72 -12.55
N ALA A 111 -3.22 -0.82 -13.46
CA ALA A 111 -2.22 0.02 -14.13
C ALA A 111 -2.85 1.33 -14.66
N PRO A 112 -2.04 2.34 -15.02
CA PRO A 112 -2.54 3.49 -15.78
C PRO A 112 -2.91 3.11 -17.22
N ALA A 113 -3.65 3.99 -17.90
CA ALA A 113 -4.14 3.76 -19.27
C ALA A 113 -3.00 3.44 -20.27
N VAL A 114 -1.86 4.13 -20.17
CA VAL A 114 -0.71 3.94 -21.07
C VAL A 114 -0.13 2.51 -21.01
N VAL A 115 -0.26 1.83 -19.87
CA VAL A 115 0.17 0.43 -19.70
C VAL A 115 -0.88 -0.51 -20.30
N ALA A 116 -2.17 -0.23 -20.11
CA ALA A 116 -3.24 -1.04 -20.67
C ALA A 116 -3.26 -1.05 -22.22
N GLU A 117 -2.72 -0.01 -22.86
CA GLU A 117 -2.47 0.01 -24.31
C GLU A 117 -1.47 -1.06 -24.76
N LYS A 118 -0.54 -1.46 -23.88
CA LYS A 118 0.48 -2.49 -24.15
C LYS A 118 0.19 -3.84 -23.49
N LEU A 119 -0.71 -3.88 -22.51
CA LEU A 119 -1.08 -5.08 -21.76
C LEU A 119 -2.60 -5.24 -21.71
N ALA A 120 -3.13 -6.05 -22.64
CA ALA A 120 -4.55 -6.34 -22.69
C ALA A 120 -5.06 -7.00 -21.39
N GLY A 121 -6.24 -6.59 -20.95
CA GLY A 121 -6.88 -7.11 -19.74
C GLY A 121 -6.44 -6.45 -18.44
N ALA A 122 -5.53 -5.46 -18.48
CA ALA A 122 -5.25 -4.63 -17.33
C ALA A 122 -6.50 -3.82 -16.91
N VAL A 123 -6.72 -3.74 -15.60
CA VAL A 123 -7.68 -2.84 -14.98
C VAL A 123 -7.07 -1.45 -14.95
N VAL A 124 -7.66 -0.52 -15.68
CA VAL A 124 -7.22 0.87 -15.71
C VAL A 124 -7.73 1.60 -14.45
N LEU A 125 -6.83 2.32 -13.79
CA LEU A 125 -7.19 3.40 -12.86
C LEU A 125 -6.53 4.70 -13.31
N ALA A 126 -7.33 5.74 -13.52
CA ALA A 126 -6.85 7.10 -13.70
C ALA A 126 -6.52 7.74 -12.34
N ASN A 127 -5.70 8.79 -12.33
CA ASN A 127 -5.43 9.54 -11.11
C ASN A 127 -6.73 10.03 -10.45
N GLY A 128 -6.88 9.78 -9.14
CA GLY A 128 -8.07 10.08 -8.36
C GLY A 128 -9.11 8.95 -8.32
N GLU A 129 -8.96 7.92 -9.14
CA GLU A 129 -9.82 6.74 -9.09
C GLU A 129 -9.35 5.72 -8.05
N SER A 130 -10.26 4.82 -7.69
CA SER A 130 -9.98 3.78 -6.71
C SER A 130 -10.74 2.50 -7.02
N ARG A 131 -10.22 1.38 -6.53
CA ARG A 131 -10.85 0.07 -6.65
C ARG A 131 -10.70 -0.72 -5.36
N ASP A 132 -11.80 -1.30 -4.91
CA ASP A 132 -11.80 -2.26 -3.83
C ASP A 132 -11.69 -3.68 -4.41
N LEU A 133 -10.70 -4.44 -3.94
CA LEU A 133 -10.44 -5.82 -4.35
C LEU A 133 -10.74 -6.83 -3.22
N GLY A 134 -11.41 -6.38 -2.16
CA GLY A 134 -11.83 -7.18 -1.00
C GLY A 134 -10.76 -7.30 0.08
N PHE A 135 -9.52 -7.60 -0.30
CA PHE A 135 -8.39 -7.69 0.65
C PHE A 135 -7.51 -6.43 0.69
N VAL A 136 -7.65 -5.57 -0.31
CA VAL A 136 -6.94 -4.29 -0.42
C VAL A 136 -7.80 -3.31 -1.23
N ARG A 137 -7.84 -2.05 -0.79
CA ARG A 137 -8.36 -0.95 -1.60
C ARG A 137 -7.17 -0.20 -2.21
N VAL A 138 -7.20 -0.01 -3.52
CA VAL A 138 -6.16 0.68 -4.29
C VAL A 138 -6.69 2.03 -4.74
N GLU A 139 -5.98 3.10 -4.41
CA GLU A 139 -6.25 4.47 -4.85
C GLU A 139 -5.12 4.93 -5.75
N ALA A 140 -5.41 5.35 -6.98
CA ALA A 140 -4.42 5.90 -7.90
C ALA A 140 -4.24 7.40 -7.61
N VAL A 141 -3.01 7.84 -7.39
CA VAL A 141 -2.67 9.24 -7.13
C VAL A 141 -1.68 9.76 -8.17
N PRO A 142 -1.68 11.07 -8.46
CA PRO A 142 -0.71 11.64 -9.40
C PRO A 142 0.74 11.37 -9.01
N MET A 143 1.52 10.94 -9.99
CA MET A 143 2.99 10.88 -9.99
C MET A 143 3.46 11.55 -11.28
N TYR A 144 4.37 12.51 -11.19
CA TYR A 144 4.89 13.23 -12.35
C TYR A 144 6.08 14.12 -12.00
N ASN A 145 6.80 14.57 -13.02
CA ASN A 145 7.83 15.60 -12.87
C ASN A 145 7.20 17.00 -12.90
N LEU A 146 7.70 17.89 -12.05
CA LEU A 146 7.37 19.32 -12.07
C LEU A 146 8.25 20.09 -13.07
N LYS A 147 9.51 19.66 -13.21
CA LYS A 147 10.53 20.39 -13.98
C LYS A 147 11.50 19.47 -14.73
N ARG A 148 11.70 18.22 -14.27
CA ARG A 148 12.72 17.34 -14.86
C ARG A 148 12.25 16.62 -16.11
N GLY A 149 13.10 16.65 -17.12
CA GLY A 149 12.93 15.88 -18.35
C GLY A 149 14.17 15.87 -19.21
N PRO A 150 14.10 15.23 -20.39
CA PRO A 150 15.24 15.03 -21.26
C PRO A 150 15.72 16.33 -21.94
N GLU A 151 14.84 17.33 -22.05
CA GLU A 151 15.12 18.65 -22.59
C GLU A 151 14.10 19.67 -22.05
N GLU A 152 14.39 20.97 -22.23
CA GLU A 152 13.53 22.05 -21.75
C GLU A 152 12.10 21.93 -22.29
N GLY A 153 11.10 22.02 -21.40
CA GLY A 153 9.69 21.94 -21.74
C GLY A 153 9.16 20.51 -21.96
N LYS A 154 10.01 19.47 -21.84
CA LYS A 154 9.59 18.08 -21.78
C LYS A 154 9.86 17.50 -20.40
N LEU A 155 9.02 16.55 -19.99
CA LEU A 155 9.14 15.86 -18.71
C LEU A 155 9.49 14.38 -18.93
N PHE A 156 10.16 13.75 -17.96
CA PHE A 156 10.30 12.28 -18.00
C PHE A 156 8.96 11.60 -17.73
N HIS A 157 8.14 12.17 -16.83
CA HIS A 157 6.84 11.67 -16.40
C HIS A 157 5.80 12.79 -16.44
N ASP A 158 4.86 12.68 -17.39
CA ASP A 158 3.77 13.65 -17.55
C ASP A 158 2.63 13.38 -16.56
N LYS A 159 2.01 14.46 -16.05
CA LYS A 159 0.85 14.35 -15.16
C LYS A 159 -0.29 13.58 -15.83
N GLY A 160 -0.79 12.56 -15.13
CA GLY A 160 -1.88 11.71 -15.61
C GLY A 160 -1.42 10.52 -16.48
N ARG A 161 -0.13 10.42 -16.82
CA ARG A 161 0.40 9.26 -17.56
C ARG A 161 0.56 8.05 -16.65
N GLY A 162 1.23 8.23 -15.52
CA GLY A 162 1.48 7.19 -14.51
C GLY A 162 0.64 7.37 -13.25
N ASN A 163 0.81 6.45 -12.32
CA ASN A 163 0.15 6.40 -11.03
C ASN A 163 1.16 6.17 -9.90
N GLY A 164 1.11 7.00 -8.86
CA GLY A 164 1.41 6.52 -7.52
C GLY A 164 0.20 5.75 -7.00
N TYR A 165 0.38 4.95 -5.96
CA TYR A 165 -0.72 4.19 -5.36
C TYR A 165 -0.77 4.37 -3.85
N VAL A 166 -1.98 4.51 -3.32
CA VAL A 166 -2.25 4.30 -1.89
C VAL A 166 -3.04 3.02 -1.72
N LEU A 167 -2.47 2.08 -0.97
CA LEU A 167 -3.08 0.82 -0.60
C LEU A 167 -3.64 0.94 0.80
N THR A 168 -4.94 0.68 0.95
CA THR A 168 -5.56 0.54 2.28
C THR A 168 -5.77 -0.94 2.56
N VAL A 169 -5.10 -1.42 3.62
CA VAL A 169 -5.16 -2.81 4.11
C VAL A 169 -5.65 -2.75 5.55
N GLY A 170 -6.92 -3.12 5.76
CA GLY A 170 -7.59 -2.93 7.04
C GLY A 170 -7.59 -1.45 7.46
N ASP A 171 -6.93 -1.15 8.57
CA ASP A 171 -6.79 0.18 9.15
C ASP A 171 -5.48 0.88 8.76
N ARG A 172 -4.64 0.26 7.91
CA ARG A 172 -3.33 0.80 7.53
C ARG A 172 -3.29 1.28 6.09
N ARG A 173 -2.53 2.35 5.85
CA ARG A 173 -2.35 2.97 4.54
C ARG A 173 -0.89 2.97 4.10
N VAL A 174 -0.63 2.42 2.92
CA VAL A 174 0.70 2.30 2.31
C VAL A 174 0.74 3.11 1.03
N TYR A 175 1.67 4.05 0.91
CA TYR A 175 1.89 4.85 -0.29
C TYR A 175 3.10 4.34 -1.09
N LEU A 176 2.93 4.20 -2.40
CA LEU A 176 3.96 3.89 -3.39
C LEU A 176 4.07 5.09 -4.33
N SER A 177 5.22 5.75 -4.40
CA SER A 177 5.33 6.98 -5.18
C SER A 177 5.29 6.79 -6.69
N GLY A 178 5.74 5.62 -7.16
CA GLY A 178 6.23 5.49 -8.53
C GLY A 178 7.39 6.46 -8.77
N ASP A 179 7.57 6.88 -10.01
CA ASP A 179 8.53 7.91 -10.39
C ASP A 179 7.91 9.31 -10.41
N THR A 180 8.28 10.14 -9.43
CA THR A 180 7.72 11.48 -9.26
C THR A 180 8.74 12.49 -8.75
N GLU A 181 8.45 13.77 -8.95
CA GLU A 181 8.99 14.85 -8.12
C GLU A 181 8.08 15.12 -6.91
N CYS A 182 8.49 16.06 -6.07
CA CYS A 182 7.78 16.52 -4.87
C CYS A 182 6.49 17.30 -5.21
N THR A 183 5.47 16.61 -5.71
CA THR A 183 4.21 17.20 -6.20
C THR A 183 3.33 17.74 -5.08
N PRO A 184 2.45 18.73 -5.36
CA PRO A 184 1.44 19.19 -4.40
C PRO A 184 0.53 18.06 -3.88
N GLU A 185 0.19 17.09 -4.73
CA GLU A 185 -0.64 15.95 -4.38
C GLU A 185 0.05 14.99 -3.42
N MET A 186 1.35 14.73 -3.62
CA MET A 186 2.14 13.95 -2.67
C MET A 186 2.22 14.65 -1.30
N LYS A 187 2.45 15.97 -1.28
CA LYS A 187 2.41 16.79 -0.05
C LYS A 187 1.02 16.81 0.62
N ALA A 188 -0.04 16.59 -0.14
CA ALA A 188 -1.41 16.58 0.34
C ALA A 188 -1.86 15.22 0.91
N LEU A 189 -1.04 14.17 0.82
CA LEU A 189 -1.34 12.87 1.41
C LEU A 189 -1.58 12.98 2.92
N ARG A 190 -2.47 12.12 3.44
CA ARG A 190 -2.87 12.08 4.85
C ARG A 190 -2.93 10.65 5.33
N ASP A 191 -2.65 10.49 6.63
CA ASP A 191 -2.80 9.24 7.38
C ASP A 191 -2.04 8.08 6.72
N ILE A 192 -0.82 8.32 6.25
CA ILE A 192 0.04 7.29 5.65
C ILE A 192 0.84 6.60 6.75
N ASP A 193 0.69 5.29 6.90
CA ASP A 193 1.50 4.50 7.83
C ASP A 193 2.88 4.21 7.25
N VAL A 194 2.94 3.82 5.97
CA VAL A 194 4.18 3.45 5.29
C VAL A 194 4.24 4.15 3.95
N ALA A 195 5.39 4.71 3.59
CA ALA A 195 5.63 5.27 2.28
C ALA A 195 6.88 4.66 1.63
N PHE A 196 6.81 4.39 0.33
CA PHE A 196 7.93 4.08 -0.55
C PHE A 196 8.13 5.26 -1.48
N VAL A 197 9.31 5.88 -1.43
CA VAL A 197 9.57 7.17 -2.08
C VAL A 197 10.85 7.11 -2.91
N CYS A 198 10.71 7.44 -4.20
CA CYS A 198 11.79 7.44 -5.18
C CYS A 198 12.75 8.63 -5.00
N MET A 199 14.03 8.48 -5.33
CA MET A 199 14.99 9.59 -5.33
C MET A 199 16.23 9.28 -6.19
N ASN A 200 16.01 9.07 -7.49
CA ASN A 200 17.02 8.69 -8.47
C ASN A 200 17.07 9.72 -9.61
N LEU A 201 18.08 10.58 -9.55
CA LEU A 201 18.33 11.55 -10.61
C LEU A 201 18.90 10.88 -11.88
N PRO A 202 18.59 11.43 -13.07
CA PRO A 202 17.82 12.66 -13.32
C PRO A 202 16.30 12.47 -13.39
N TYR A 203 15.78 11.27 -13.14
CA TYR A 203 14.41 10.89 -13.50
C TYR A 203 13.36 11.36 -12.49
N THR A 204 13.70 11.36 -11.20
CA THR A 204 12.75 11.66 -10.12
C THR A 204 13.21 12.87 -9.31
N MET A 205 13.77 12.68 -8.11
CA MET A 205 14.16 13.77 -7.21
C MET A 205 15.46 13.50 -6.45
N THR A 206 16.04 14.56 -5.89
CA THR A 206 17.17 14.39 -4.96
C THR A 206 16.68 13.86 -3.60
N PRO A 207 17.58 13.29 -2.78
CA PRO A 207 17.28 12.97 -1.38
C PRO A 207 16.71 14.16 -0.59
N ALA A 208 17.25 15.37 -0.78
CA ALA A 208 16.73 16.58 -0.13
C ALA A 208 15.30 16.95 -0.57
N GLU A 209 14.98 16.85 -1.86
CA GLU A 209 13.63 17.09 -2.37
C GLU A 209 12.64 16.01 -1.87
N ALA A 210 13.10 14.76 -1.76
CA ALA A 210 12.32 13.68 -1.16
C ALA A 210 12.04 13.94 0.32
N ALA A 211 13.04 14.39 1.08
CA ALA A 211 12.89 14.76 2.49
C ALA A 211 11.87 15.90 2.66
N GLU A 212 11.92 16.94 1.81
CA GLU A 212 10.94 18.03 1.81
C GLU A 212 9.52 17.50 1.60
N CYS A 213 9.33 16.57 0.66
CA CYS A 213 8.01 16.01 0.38
C CYS A 213 7.49 15.18 1.55
N VAL A 214 8.33 14.27 2.05
CA VAL A 214 7.99 13.39 3.18
C VAL A 214 7.69 14.21 4.43
N ALA A 215 8.41 15.30 4.68
CA ALA A 215 8.14 16.17 5.82
C ALA A 215 6.76 16.86 5.76
N ALA A 216 6.13 16.95 4.58
CA ALA A 216 4.81 17.54 4.41
C ALA A 216 3.67 16.58 4.81
N PHE A 217 3.76 15.29 4.48
CA PHE A 217 2.70 14.30 4.77
C PHE A 217 3.03 13.34 5.92
N LYS A 218 4.30 13.28 6.35
CA LYS A 218 4.80 12.63 7.57
C LYS A 218 4.29 11.19 7.77
N PRO A 219 4.70 10.24 6.92
CA PRO A 219 4.37 8.84 7.13
C PRO A 219 5.02 8.35 8.43
N ARG A 220 4.47 7.31 9.05
CA ARG A 220 5.12 6.72 10.26
C ARG A 220 6.44 6.05 9.90
N VAL A 221 6.46 5.34 8.77
CA VAL A 221 7.62 4.63 8.24
C VAL A 221 7.90 5.07 6.80
N LEU A 222 9.17 5.30 6.47
CA LEU A 222 9.63 5.59 5.13
C LEU A 222 10.61 4.52 4.66
N TYR A 223 10.36 3.98 3.47
CA TYR A 223 11.33 3.21 2.69
C TYR A 223 11.81 4.07 1.52
N PRO A 224 13.06 4.57 1.54
CA PRO A 224 13.68 5.03 0.30
C PRO A 224 13.84 3.83 -0.62
N TYR A 225 13.29 3.95 -1.83
CA TYR A 225 13.46 2.97 -2.92
C TYR A 225 13.80 3.72 -4.20
N HIS A 226 14.09 3.04 -5.31
CA HIS A 226 14.39 3.69 -6.60
C HIS A 226 15.33 4.90 -6.43
N TYR A 227 16.48 4.65 -5.79
CA TYR A 227 17.47 5.68 -5.44
C TYR A 227 18.85 5.43 -6.06
N ARG A 228 19.16 4.22 -6.53
CA ARG A 228 20.48 3.81 -7.05
C ARG A 228 21.62 4.24 -6.13
N ASP A 229 22.45 5.17 -6.60
CA ASP A 229 23.65 5.65 -5.92
C ASP A 229 23.40 6.96 -5.15
N SER A 230 22.14 7.40 -5.00
CA SER A 230 21.80 8.60 -4.25
C SER A 230 22.23 8.53 -2.79
N ASP A 231 22.66 9.67 -2.26
CA ASP A 231 23.12 9.82 -0.89
C ASP A 231 21.94 9.82 0.11
N LEU A 232 21.67 8.68 0.72
CA LEU A 232 20.59 8.55 1.71
C LEU A 232 20.92 9.27 3.03
N ASP A 233 22.16 9.67 3.29
CA ASP A 233 22.48 10.44 4.50
C ASP A 233 21.91 11.87 4.40
N GLU A 234 21.79 12.42 3.19
CA GLU A 234 21.09 13.69 2.94
C GLU A 234 19.58 13.57 3.23
N LEU A 235 18.96 12.44 2.86
CA LEU A 235 17.56 12.14 3.21
C LEU A 235 17.37 12.11 4.73
N ASP A 236 18.21 11.37 5.45
CA ASP A 236 18.12 11.22 6.90
C ASP A 236 18.34 12.56 7.62
N ALA A 237 19.30 13.37 7.15
CA ALA A 237 19.52 14.70 7.68
C ALA A 237 18.30 15.61 7.49
N GLY A 238 17.66 15.55 6.32
CA GLY A 238 16.44 16.31 6.02
C GLY A 238 15.21 15.87 6.83
N LEU A 239 15.19 14.64 7.34
CA LEU A 239 14.09 14.09 8.14
C LEU A 239 14.37 14.07 9.65
N ALA A 240 15.54 14.53 10.08
CA ALA A 240 15.92 14.56 11.49
C ALA A 240 14.88 15.33 12.34
N GLY A 241 14.35 14.66 13.36
CA GLY A 241 13.38 15.25 14.29
C GLY A 241 11.93 15.34 13.79
N ILE A 242 11.62 14.85 12.58
CA ILE A 242 10.25 14.86 12.02
C ILE A 242 9.40 13.70 12.56
N GLY A 243 10.00 12.69 13.18
CA GLY A 243 9.32 11.54 13.75
C GLY A 243 8.95 10.46 12.72
N VAL A 244 9.62 10.45 11.56
CA VAL A 244 9.51 9.42 10.53
C VAL A 244 10.58 8.36 10.77
N GLU A 245 10.19 7.08 10.86
CA GLU A 245 11.14 5.97 10.92
C GLU A 245 11.64 5.65 9.51
N VAL A 246 12.90 5.99 9.19
CA VAL A 246 13.50 5.64 7.90
C VAL A 246 14.06 4.21 7.96
N ARG A 247 13.60 3.35 7.04
CA ARG A 247 14.02 1.96 6.91
C ARG A 247 14.78 1.76 5.60
N ARG A 248 16.10 1.79 5.68
CA ARG A 248 16.98 1.41 4.57
C ARG A 248 16.95 -0.11 4.40
N ARG A 249 16.82 -0.57 3.16
CA ARG A 249 16.82 -1.99 2.78
C ARG A 249 17.76 -2.20 1.61
N ASP A 250 18.09 -3.45 1.35
CA ASP A 250 18.86 -3.80 0.17
C ASP A 250 17.94 -3.77 -1.05
N TRP A 251 18.23 -2.86 -1.99
CA TRP A 251 17.49 -2.68 -3.23
C TRP A 251 18.37 -2.92 -4.46
N TYR A 252 19.66 -3.26 -4.30
CA TYR A 252 20.65 -3.32 -5.39
C TYR A 252 21.74 -4.38 -5.20
#